data_AF-A0AAJ0BTX4-F1
#
_entry.id   AF-A0AAJ0BTX4-F1
#
_cell.length_a   1.000
_cell.length_b   1.000
_cell.length_c   1.000
_cell.angle_alpha   90.00
_cell.angle_beta   90.00
_cell.angle_gamma   90.00
#
_symmetry.space_group_name_H-M   'P 1'
#
loop_
_entity.id
_entity.type
_entity.pdbx_description
1 polymer ?
#
loop_
_entity_poly.entity_id
_entity_poly.type
_entity_poly.pdbx_seq_one_letter_code
_entity_poly.pdbx_strand_id
1 'polypeptide(L)'
;MDDAPQNVYPNCGDSPLSTTGNVLGILTFALGVFAYLAVFFAMTRGAENEIRYCARVLAETEDHIKEIEYYKDLLTARGDQDARRLRDAMDTFRRTYSKIQQDLDNFKDRCGIGNTDLSDEKSAWTASTWTRINWWYAASSMTAQMGRLDSHKQHFAAIELTVILRKVLKQTDDIREVKKAVKHSPKDKPHSDLVK
;
A
#
# COMPACT_ATOMS: atom_id res chain seq x y z
N MET A 1 -38.08 -68.98 57.25
CA MET A 1 -36.62 -68.82 57.08
C MET A 1 -36.41 -68.74 55.59
N ASP A 2 -36.05 -67.56 55.11
CA ASP A 2 -35.20 -67.29 53.94
C ASP A 2 -35.38 -65.81 53.58
N ASP A 3 -34.69 -64.95 54.33
CA ASP A 3 -34.48 -63.55 53.94
C ASP A 3 -33.44 -63.56 52.81
N ALA A 4 -33.89 -63.24 51.60
CA ALA A 4 -33.01 -63.03 50.47
C ALA A 4 -32.11 -61.80 50.74
N PRO A 5 -30.80 -61.86 50.47
CA PRO A 5 -29.93 -60.70 50.66
C PRO A 5 -30.32 -59.60 49.67
N GLN A 6 -30.81 -58.48 50.19
CA GLN A 6 -30.94 -57.24 49.43
C GLN A 6 -29.54 -56.81 48.98
N ASN A 7 -29.27 -57.00 47.70
CA ASN A 7 -28.03 -56.55 47.07
C ASN A 7 -28.10 -55.01 46.94
N VAL A 8 -27.67 -54.31 47.99
CA VAL A 8 -27.54 -52.86 47.97
C VAL A 8 -26.32 -52.53 47.11
N TYR A 9 -26.55 -52.30 45.82
CA TYR A 9 -25.53 -51.69 44.97
C TYR A 9 -25.13 -50.34 45.60
N PRO A 10 -23.84 -50.08 45.86
CA PRO A 10 -23.44 -48.75 46.29
C PRO A 10 -23.87 -47.78 45.18
N ASN A 11 -24.59 -46.74 45.57
CA ASN A 11 -24.97 -45.68 44.66
C ASN A 11 -23.65 -45.06 44.17
N CYS A 12 -23.19 -45.45 42.98
CA CYS A 12 -22.03 -44.90 42.31
C CYS A 12 -22.37 -43.48 41.84
N GLY A 13 -22.64 -42.58 42.79
CA GLY A 13 -22.61 -41.16 42.54
C GLY A 13 -21.18 -40.78 42.21
N ASP A 14 -21.01 -39.97 41.16
CA ASP A 14 -19.70 -39.50 40.73
C ASP A 14 -18.86 -39.03 41.92
N SER A 15 -17.67 -39.62 42.08
CA SER A 15 -16.75 -39.23 43.14
C SER A 15 -16.49 -37.72 43.06
N PRO A 16 -16.40 -37.00 44.20
CA PRO A 16 -16.12 -35.55 44.20
C PRO A 16 -14.89 -35.17 43.37
N LEU A 17 -13.90 -36.07 43.28
CA LEU A 17 -12.68 -35.94 42.47
C LEU A 17 -12.94 -36.01 40.95
N SER A 18 -13.92 -36.80 40.52
CA SER A 18 -14.36 -36.90 39.11
C SER A 18 -15.09 -35.62 38.69
N THR A 19 -15.98 -35.13 39.56
CA THR A 19 -16.70 -33.87 39.36
C THR A 19 -15.76 -32.67 39.28
N THR A 20 -14.77 -32.58 40.17
CA THR A 20 -13.77 -31.49 40.12
C THR A 20 -12.89 -31.58 38.87
N GLY A 21 -12.47 -32.77 38.46
CA GLY A 21 -11.74 -32.98 37.20
C GLY A 21 -12.50 -32.52 35.97
N ASN A 22 -13.79 -32.85 35.87
CA ASN A 22 -14.66 -32.42 34.78
C ASN A 22 -14.85 -30.89 34.78
N VAL A 23 -15.10 -30.29 35.94
CA VAL A 23 -15.22 -28.83 36.07
C VAL A 23 -13.93 -28.12 35.68
N LEU A 24 -12.77 -28.62 36.12
CA LEU A 24 -11.47 -28.03 35.78
C LEU A 24 -11.18 -28.16 34.27
N GLY A 25 -11.54 -29.29 33.66
CA GLY A 25 -11.43 -29.51 32.22
C GLY A 25 -12.28 -28.53 31.41
N ILE A 26 -13.56 -28.37 31.79
CA ILE A 26 -14.48 -27.41 31.16
C ILE A 26 -13.96 -25.97 31.31
N LEU A 27 -13.50 -25.59 32.50
CA LEU A 27 -12.94 -24.26 32.75
C LEU A 27 -11.68 -24.00 31.94
N THR A 28 -10.77 -24.98 31.84
CA THR A 28 -9.54 -24.87 31.05
C THR A 28 -9.86 -24.73 29.56
N PHE A 29 -10.82 -25.52 29.05
CA PHE A 29 -11.28 -25.40 27.68
C PHE A 29 -11.90 -24.03 27.41
N ALA A 30 -12.78 -23.56 28.28
CA ALA A 30 -13.41 -22.24 28.16
C ALA A 30 -12.36 -21.12 28.17
N LEU A 31 -11.37 -21.17 29.07
CA LEU A 31 -10.25 -20.24 29.09
C LEU A 31 -9.46 -20.25 27.78
N GLY A 32 -9.21 -21.43 27.20
CA GLY A 32 -8.57 -21.56 25.89
C GLY A 32 -9.36 -20.87 24.78
N VAL A 33 -10.68 -21.06 24.76
CA VAL A 33 -11.57 -20.40 23.78
C VAL A 33 -11.55 -18.88 23.98
N PHE A 34 -11.64 -18.39 25.22
CA PHE A 34 -11.57 -16.95 25.51
C PHE A 34 -10.23 -16.34 25.12
N ALA A 35 -9.12 -17.02 25.42
CA ALA A 35 -7.79 -16.57 25.02
C ALA A 35 -7.66 -16.48 23.50
N TYR A 36 -8.15 -17.50 22.76
CA TYR A 36 -8.18 -17.48 21.30
C TYR A 36 -8.99 -16.30 20.76
N LEU A 37 -10.20 -16.09 21.27
CA LEU A 37 -11.04 -14.96 20.86
C LEU A 37 -10.39 -13.61 21.18
N ALA A 38 -9.74 -13.47 22.34
CA ALA A 38 -9.06 -12.24 22.73
C ALA A 38 -7.88 -11.92 21.78
N VAL A 39 -7.07 -12.92 21.43
CA VAL A 39 -5.98 -12.78 20.44
C VAL A 39 -6.54 -12.40 19.07
N PHE A 40 -7.62 -13.06 18.65
CA PHE A 40 -8.27 -12.77 17.37
C PHE A 40 -8.82 -11.34 17.31
N PHE A 41 -9.49 -10.88 18.36
CA PHE A 41 -9.95 -9.49 18.48
C PHE A 41 -8.79 -8.49 18.49
N ALA A 42 -7.70 -8.81 19.18
CA ALA A 42 -6.52 -7.95 19.20
C ALA A 42 -5.90 -7.80 17.79
N MET A 43 -5.78 -8.91 17.04
CA MET A 43 -5.25 -8.89 15.67
C MET A 43 -6.15 -8.14 14.69
N THR A 44 -7.47 -8.26 14.83
CA THR A 44 -8.42 -7.65 13.89
C THR A 44 -8.78 -6.20 14.22
N ARG A 45 -8.40 -5.70 15.41
CA ARG A 45 -8.70 -4.32 15.84
C ARG A 45 -8.01 -3.25 14.98
N GLY A 46 -6.84 -3.55 14.41
CA GLY A 46 -6.09 -2.64 13.54
C GLY A 46 -6.63 -2.51 12.12
N ALA A 47 -7.50 -3.45 11.69
CA ALA A 47 -7.94 -3.57 10.30
C ALA A 47 -8.55 -2.28 9.74
N GLU A 48 -9.34 -1.56 10.53
CA GLU A 48 -9.97 -0.31 10.10
C GLU A 48 -8.93 0.75 9.71
N ASN A 49 -7.93 0.94 10.57
CA ASN A 49 -6.85 1.90 10.33
C ASN A 49 -5.99 1.48 9.14
N GLU A 50 -5.71 0.18 9.00
CA GLU A 50 -4.92 -0.35 7.89
C GLU A 50 -5.65 -0.19 6.54
N ILE A 51 -6.96 -0.43 6.49
CA ILE A 51 -7.77 -0.22 5.28
C ILE A 51 -7.77 1.26 4.89
N ARG A 52 -8.03 2.16 5.85
CA ARG A 52 -8.01 3.62 5.59
C ARG A 52 -6.62 4.07 5.14
N TYR A 53 -5.57 3.56 5.77
CA TYR A 53 -4.19 3.84 5.38
C TYR A 53 -3.94 3.42 3.92
N CYS A 54 -4.33 2.21 3.54
CA CYS A 54 -4.17 1.74 2.15
C CYS A 54 -4.95 2.64 1.17
N ALA A 55 -6.20 2.99 1.49
CA ALA A 55 -7.01 3.86 0.65
C ALA A 55 -6.39 5.26 0.48
N ARG A 56 -5.87 5.84 1.57
CA ARG A 56 -5.19 7.14 1.54
C ARG A 56 -3.92 7.10 0.70
N VAL A 57 -3.05 6.13 0.92
CA VAL A 57 -1.79 6.01 0.18
C VAL A 57 -2.06 5.82 -1.32
N LEU A 58 -3.11 5.09 -1.69
CA LEU A 58 -3.52 4.97 -3.09
C LEU A 58 -4.04 6.29 -3.66
N ALA A 59 -4.87 7.04 -2.92
CA ALA A 59 -5.33 8.36 -3.35
C ALA A 59 -4.15 9.33 -3.58
N GLU A 60 -3.22 9.41 -2.62
CA GLU A 60 -1.99 10.21 -2.76
C GLU A 60 -1.12 9.77 -3.94
N THR A 61 -1.05 8.46 -4.19
CA THR A 61 -0.30 7.91 -5.32
C THR A 61 -0.97 8.23 -6.66
N GLU A 62 -2.31 8.28 -6.71
CA GLU A 62 -3.07 8.70 -7.89
C GLU A 62 -2.69 10.11 -8.32
N ASP A 63 -2.66 11.04 -7.36
CA ASP A 63 -2.31 12.43 -7.61
C ASP A 63 -0.87 12.55 -8.11
N HIS A 64 0.04 11.77 -7.53
CA HIS A 64 1.42 11.72 -8.00
C HIS A 64 1.52 11.17 -9.44
N ILE A 65 0.79 10.11 -9.78
CA ILE A 65 0.74 9.57 -11.15
C ILE A 65 0.23 10.62 -12.13
N LYS A 66 -0.83 11.37 -11.78
CA LYS A 66 -1.37 12.45 -12.63
C LYS A 66 -0.35 13.55 -12.87
N GLU A 67 0.37 13.96 -11.83
CA GLU A 67 1.43 14.98 -11.93
C GLU A 67 2.57 14.51 -12.85
N ILE A 68 3.00 13.26 -12.71
CA ILE A 68 4.04 12.66 -13.55
C ILE A 68 3.61 12.57 -15.02
N GLU A 69 2.35 12.20 -15.27
CA GLU A 69 1.81 12.11 -16.63
C GLU A 69 1.88 13.43 -17.38
N TYR A 70 1.59 14.53 -16.69
CA TYR A 70 1.76 15.87 -17.24
C TYR A 70 3.21 16.14 -17.69
N TYR A 71 4.21 15.77 -16.88
CA TYR A 71 5.62 15.95 -17.24
C TYR A 71 6.07 15.00 -18.37
N LYS A 72 5.54 13.76 -18.42
CA LYS A 72 5.80 12.81 -19.52
C LYS A 72 5.35 13.38 -20.87
N ASP A 73 4.18 13.99 -20.94
CA ASP A 73 3.64 14.54 -22.18
C ASP A 73 4.51 15.69 -22.70
N LEU A 74 4.98 16.55 -21.79
CA LEU A 74 5.92 17.63 -22.10
C LEU A 74 7.26 17.10 -22.64
N LEU A 75 7.78 16.02 -22.06
CA LEU A 75 9.04 15.39 -22.48
C LEU A 75 8.92 14.64 -23.81
N THR A 76 7.79 13.96 -24.02
CA THR A 76 7.50 13.22 -25.25
C THR A 76 7.40 14.15 -26.46
N ALA A 77 6.75 15.32 -26.31
CA ALA A 77 6.64 16.32 -27.36
C ALA A 77 8.02 16.81 -27.86
N ARG A 78 9.07 16.67 -27.05
CA ARG A 78 10.43 17.10 -27.35
C ARG A 78 11.31 16.03 -28.03
N GLY A 79 10.78 14.83 -28.26
CA GLY A 79 11.48 13.75 -28.97
C GLY A 79 12.67 13.14 -28.20
N ASP A 80 12.68 13.24 -26.88
CA ASP A 80 13.82 12.86 -26.03
C ASP A 80 13.92 11.32 -25.85
N GLN A 81 15.10 10.75 -26.06
CA GLN A 81 15.31 9.29 -25.93
C GLN A 81 15.20 8.84 -24.46
N ASP A 82 15.53 9.73 -23.51
CA ASP A 82 15.34 9.50 -22.07
C ASP A 82 13.84 9.44 -21.69
N ALA A 83 12.94 10.03 -22.50
CA ALA A 83 11.50 9.95 -22.30
C ALA A 83 10.95 8.52 -22.53
N ARG A 84 11.64 7.67 -23.30
CA ARG A 84 11.22 6.26 -23.49
C ARG A 84 11.39 5.44 -22.21
N ARG A 85 12.54 5.56 -21.53
CA ARG A 85 12.79 4.85 -20.27
C ARG A 85 11.83 5.31 -19.17
N LEU A 86 11.56 6.61 -19.11
CA LEU A 86 10.59 7.18 -18.19
C LEU A 86 9.17 6.64 -18.47
N ARG A 87 8.78 6.55 -19.75
CA ARG A 87 7.50 5.98 -20.17
C ARG A 87 7.32 4.53 -19.73
N ASP A 88 8.29 3.66 -20.00
CA ASP A 88 8.18 2.25 -19.66
C ASP A 88 8.07 2.03 -18.13
N ALA A 89 8.83 2.80 -17.36
CA ALA A 89 8.76 2.79 -15.89
C ALA A 89 7.40 3.28 -15.39
N MET A 90 6.88 4.37 -15.96
CA MET A 90 5.59 4.94 -15.59
C MET A 90 4.43 4.01 -15.96
N ASP A 91 4.47 3.37 -17.13
CA ASP A 91 3.45 2.41 -17.56
C ASP A 91 3.44 1.18 -16.62
N THR A 92 4.61 0.74 -16.16
CA THR A 92 4.72 -0.34 -15.16
C THR A 92 4.14 0.09 -13.81
N PHE A 93 4.50 1.28 -13.34
CA PHE A 93 3.98 1.85 -12.09
C PHE A 93 2.46 1.99 -12.12
N ARG A 94 1.90 2.52 -13.20
CA ARG A 94 0.45 2.68 -13.41
C ARG A 94 -0.30 1.35 -13.43
N ARG A 95 0.27 0.30 -14.04
CA ARG A 95 -0.34 -1.04 -14.03
C ARG A 95 -0.42 -1.62 -12.62
N THR A 96 0.67 -1.50 -11.85
CA THR A 96 0.69 -1.96 -10.46
C THR A 96 -0.32 -1.19 -9.63
N TYR A 97 -0.34 0.14 -9.73
CA TYR A 97 -1.33 0.99 -9.07
C TYR A 97 -2.77 0.57 -9.40
N SER A 98 -3.11 0.44 -10.69
CA SER A 98 -4.47 0.09 -11.15
C SER A 98 -4.92 -1.26 -10.61
N LYS A 99 -4.00 -2.23 -10.54
CA LYS A 99 -4.29 -3.55 -9.98
C LYS A 99 -4.61 -3.48 -8.48
N ILE A 100 -3.83 -2.71 -7.72
CA ILE A 100 -4.03 -2.57 -6.28
C ILE A 100 -5.34 -1.86 -5.99
N GLN A 101 -5.64 -0.81 -6.75
CA GLN A 101 -6.91 -0.10 -6.65
C GLN A 101 -8.09 -1.02 -6.94
N GLN A 102 -8.01 -1.82 -8.00
CA GLN A 102 -9.03 -2.83 -8.31
C GLN A 102 -9.18 -3.87 -7.19
N ASP A 103 -8.08 -4.36 -6.60
CA ASP A 103 -8.13 -5.31 -5.49
C ASP A 103 -8.77 -4.69 -4.23
N LEU A 104 -8.52 -3.40 -3.97
CA LEU A 104 -9.14 -2.67 -2.88
C LEU A 104 -10.64 -2.43 -3.12
N ASP A 105 -11.04 -2.08 -4.34
CA ASP A 105 -12.44 -1.88 -4.69
C ASP A 105 -13.23 -3.21 -4.65
N ASN A 106 -12.64 -4.29 -5.18
CA ASN A 106 -13.18 -5.65 -5.02
C ASN A 106 -13.32 -6.04 -3.53
N PHE A 107 -12.39 -5.61 -2.68
CA PHE A 107 -12.51 -5.81 -1.24
C PHE A 107 -13.65 -4.98 -0.64
N LYS A 108 -13.80 -3.71 -1.01
CA LYS A 108 -14.91 -2.85 -0.57
C LYS A 108 -16.25 -3.45 -0.93
N ASP A 109 -16.40 -3.94 -2.16
CA ASP A 109 -17.63 -4.56 -2.66
C ASP A 109 -17.98 -5.82 -1.86
N ARG A 110 -17.01 -6.73 -1.66
CA ARG A 110 -17.21 -7.96 -0.86
C ARG A 110 -17.60 -7.65 0.59
N CYS A 111 -17.11 -6.54 1.13
CA CYS A 111 -17.38 -6.13 2.50
C CYS A 111 -18.59 -5.20 2.63
N GLY A 112 -19.30 -4.88 1.53
CA GLY A 112 -20.46 -4.00 1.54
C GLY A 112 -20.13 -2.56 1.95
N ILE A 113 -18.89 -2.10 1.74
CA ILE A 113 -18.43 -0.76 2.13
C ILE A 113 -19.02 0.33 1.21
N GLY A 114 -19.48 -0.05 0.01
CA GLY A 114 -20.11 0.85 -0.97
C GLY A 114 -19.17 1.95 -1.44
N ASN A 115 -19.73 3.06 -1.94
CA ASN A 115 -19.00 4.24 -2.43
C ASN A 115 -18.43 5.12 -1.30
N THR A 116 -18.15 4.55 -0.14
CA THR A 116 -17.58 5.31 0.97
C THR A 116 -16.13 5.68 0.62
N ASP A 117 -15.83 6.97 0.66
CA ASP A 117 -14.45 7.43 0.49
C ASP A 117 -13.66 7.16 1.77
N LEU A 118 -12.90 6.06 1.75
CA LEU A 118 -12.04 5.63 2.85
C LEU A 118 -10.73 6.44 2.94
N SER A 119 -10.42 7.24 1.91
CA SER A 119 -9.23 8.10 1.92
C SER A 119 -9.46 9.35 2.79
N ASP A 120 -10.71 9.80 2.92
CA ASP A 120 -11.08 10.89 3.80
C ASP A 120 -11.08 10.45 5.27
N GLU A 121 -10.17 11.05 6.05
CA GLU A 121 -10.05 10.79 7.49
C GLU A 121 -11.32 11.20 8.25
N LYS A 122 -12.09 12.16 7.73
CA LYS A 122 -13.37 12.60 8.31
C LYS A 122 -14.53 11.66 8.01
N SER A 123 -14.32 10.62 7.19
CA SER A 123 -15.36 9.63 6.92
C SER A 123 -15.77 8.94 8.24
N ALA A 124 -17.08 8.92 8.51
CA ALA A 124 -17.68 8.26 9.68
C ALA A 124 -17.72 6.72 9.53
N TRP A 125 -16.92 6.17 8.61
CA TRP A 125 -16.92 4.74 8.32
C TRP A 125 -16.37 3.96 9.50
N THR A 126 -17.04 2.88 9.88
CA THR A 126 -16.53 1.97 10.92
C THR A 126 -16.53 0.55 10.37
N ALA A 127 -15.45 -0.17 10.59
CA ALA A 127 -15.32 -1.53 10.07
C ALA A 127 -16.17 -2.48 10.92
N SER A 128 -17.11 -3.18 10.27
CA SER A 128 -17.86 -4.26 10.91
C SER A 128 -16.92 -5.40 11.32
N THR A 129 -17.33 -6.24 12.29
CA THR A 129 -16.55 -7.43 12.67
C THR A 129 -16.22 -8.28 11.46
N TRP A 130 -17.19 -8.51 10.57
CA TRP A 130 -17.00 -9.31 9.38
C TRP A 130 -15.96 -8.69 8.43
N THR A 131 -16.01 -7.38 8.23
CA THR A 131 -15.00 -6.63 7.44
C THR A 131 -13.59 -6.81 8.00
N ARG A 132 -13.44 -6.77 9.33
CA ARG A 132 -12.13 -6.92 10.00
C ARG A 132 -11.57 -8.34 9.85
N ILE A 133 -12.42 -9.35 9.93
CA ILE A 133 -12.05 -10.76 9.68
C ILE A 133 -11.59 -10.91 8.23
N ASN A 134 -12.35 -10.36 7.29
CA ASN A 134 -12.02 -10.44 5.89
C ASN A 134 -10.73 -9.72 5.54
N TRP A 135 -10.50 -8.57 6.18
CA TRP A 135 -9.24 -7.86 6.06
C TRP A 135 -8.08 -8.70 6.53
N TRP A 136 -8.20 -9.42 7.65
CA TRP A 136 -7.12 -10.27 8.16
C TRP A 136 -6.62 -11.29 7.10
N TYR A 137 -7.54 -11.87 6.32
CA TYR A 137 -7.17 -12.75 5.19
C TYR A 137 -6.52 -12.00 4.01
N ALA A 138 -6.92 -10.75 3.76
CA ALA A 138 -6.43 -9.95 2.64
C ALA A 138 -5.16 -9.13 2.97
N ALA A 139 -4.90 -8.84 4.24
CA ALA A 139 -3.95 -7.85 4.73
C ALA A 139 -2.52 -8.16 4.28
N SER A 140 -2.12 -9.44 4.34
CA SER A 140 -0.80 -9.89 3.89
C SER A 140 -0.58 -9.59 2.41
N SER A 141 -1.56 -9.92 1.56
CA SER A 141 -1.50 -9.66 0.12
C SER A 141 -1.45 -8.16 -0.14
N MET A 142 -2.38 -7.40 0.47
CA MET A 142 -2.46 -5.96 0.28
C MET A 142 -1.17 -5.26 0.71
N THR A 143 -0.61 -5.63 1.87
CA THR A 143 0.66 -5.09 2.38
C THR A 143 1.81 -5.37 1.41
N ALA A 144 1.91 -6.60 0.88
CA ALA A 144 2.93 -6.95 -0.10
C ALA A 144 2.79 -6.13 -1.39
N GLN A 145 1.56 -5.90 -1.84
CA GLN A 145 1.31 -5.09 -3.02
C GLN A 145 1.62 -3.60 -2.80
N MET A 146 1.22 -3.04 -1.65
CA MET A 146 1.58 -1.67 -1.25
C MET A 146 3.10 -1.48 -1.15
N GLY A 147 3.83 -2.48 -0.63
CA GLY A 147 5.29 -2.45 -0.62
C GLY A 147 5.90 -2.44 -2.02
N ARG A 148 5.31 -3.18 -2.98
CA ARG A 148 5.74 -3.11 -4.39
C ARG A 148 5.44 -1.75 -5.01
N LEU A 149 4.29 -1.16 -4.69
CA LEU A 149 3.92 0.17 -5.15
C LEU A 149 4.94 1.22 -4.67
N ASP A 150 5.30 1.18 -3.38
CA ASP A 150 6.30 2.08 -2.81
C ASP A 150 7.68 1.87 -3.44
N SER A 151 8.09 0.61 -3.65
CA SER A 151 9.34 0.30 -4.35
C SER A 151 9.35 0.85 -5.79
N HIS A 152 8.24 0.72 -6.53
CA HIS A 152 8.12 1.30 -7.86
C HIS A 152 8.15 2.83 -7.83
N LYS A 153 7.50 3.47 -6.85
CA LYS A 153 7.55 4.93 -6.64
C LYS A 153 8.98 5.40 -6.41
N GLN A 154 9.74 4.73 -5.55
CA GLN A 154 11.15 5.04 -5.31
C GLN A 154 12.02 4.85 -6.55
N HIS A 155 11.85 3.72 -7.25
CA HIS A 155 12.60 3.45 -8.49
C HIS A 155 12.28 4.48 -9.58
N PHE A 156 11.02 4.88 -9.68
CA PHE A 156 10.59 5.92 -10.61
C PHE A 156 11.23 7.27 -10.29
N ALA A 157 11.20 7.71 -9.02
CA ALA A 157 11.87 8.94 -8.59
C ALA A 157 13.38 8.95 -8.90
N ALA A 158 14.06 7.80 -8.78
CA ALA A 158 15.46 7.65 -9.15
C ALA A 158 15.69 7.82 -10.67
N ILE A 159 14.77 7.30 -11.50
CA ILE A 159 14.79 7.51 -12.96
C ILE A 159 14.59 8.99 -13.27
N GLU A 160 13.61 9.66 -12.65
CA GLU A 160 13.36 11.08 -12.86
C GLU A 160 14.60 11.93 -12.54
N LEU A 161 15.22 11.71 -11.39
CA LEU A 161 16.46 12.40 -11.01
C LEU A 161 17.58 12.16 -12.03
N THR A 162 17.69 10.95 -12.56
CA THR A 162 18.68 10.62 -13.60
C THR A 162 18.42 11.41 -14.89
N VAL A 163 17.15 11.52 -15.31
CA VAL A 163 16.76 12.30 -16.49
C VAL A 163 17.04 13.78 -16.28
N ILE A 164 16.69 14.34 -15.11
CA ILE A 164 16.95 15.74 -14.77
C ILE A 164 18.46 16.01 -14.78
N LEU A 165 19.26 15.16 -14.15
CA LEU A 165 20.72 15.30 -14.10
C LEU A 165 21.33 15.32 -15.50
N ARG A 166 20.92 14.39 -16.38
CA ARG A 166 21.38 14.37 -17.78
C ARG A 166 21.04 15.66 -18.53
N LYS A 167 19.84 16.20 -18.31
CA LYS A 167 19.43 17.48 -18.93
C LYS A 167 20.24 18.65 -18.43
N VAL A 168 20.50 18.73 -17.13
CA VAL A 168 21.32 19.80 -16.53
C VAL A 168 22.76 19.72 -17.05
N LEU A 169 23.33 18.52 -17.16
CA LEU A 169 24.67 18.32 -17.73
C LEU A 169 24.72 18.78 -19.19
N LYS A 170 23.73 18.38 -20.00
CA LYS A 170 23.65 18.82 -21.40
C LYS A 170 23.52 20.34 -21.53
N GLN A 171 22.66 20.96 -20.73
CA GLN A 171 22.52 22.42 -20.68
C GLN A 171 23.82 23.11 -20.28
N THR A 172 24.58 22.53 -19.33
CA THR A 172 25.87 23.06 -18.90
C THR A 172 26.90 23.02 -20.02
N ASP A 173 26.93 21.93 -20.80
CA ASP A 173 27.81 21.79 -21.96
C ASP A 173 27.40 22.76 -23.08
N ASP A 174 26.10 22.88 -23.37
CA ASP A 174 25.57 23.83 -24.36
C ASP A 174 25.94 25.28 -24.00
N ILE A 175 25.80 25.68 -22.73
CA ILE A 175 26.21 27.01 -22.23
C ILE A 175 27.72 27.21 -22.38
N ARG A 176 28.52 26.17 -22.12
CA ARG A 176 29.99 26.24 -22.26
C ARG A 176 30.38 26.48 -23.72
N GLU A 177 29.73 25.81 -24.66
CA GLU A 177 29.97 25.99 -26.09
C GLU A 177 29.53 27.38 -26.57
N VAL A 178 28.35 27.86 -26.16
CA VAL A 178 27.90 29.24 -26.45
C VAL A 178 28.91 30.27 -25.90
N LYS A 179 29.41 30.07 -24.68
CA LYS A 179 30.42 30.97 -24.08
C LYS A 179 31.73 30.97 -24.85
N LYS A 180 32.16 29.83 -25.39
CA LYS A 180 33.33 29.76 -26.28
C LYS A 180 33.07 30.49 -27.59
N ALA A 181 31.91 30.28 -28.22
CA ALA A 181 31.54 30.95 -29.47
C ALA A 181 31.48 32.48 -29.31
N VAL A 182 30.89 32.98 -28.22
CA VAL A 182 30.87 34.42 -27.91
C VAL A 182 32.26 35.00 -27.68
N LYS A 183 33.17 34.26 -27.02
CA LYS A 183 34.58 34.68 -26.85
C LYS A 183 35.37 34.74 -28.17
N HIS A 184 35.01 33.93 -29.16
CA HIS A 184 35.67 33.89 -30.47
C HIS A 184 34.94 34.72 -31.54
N SER A 185 33.81 35.35 -31.19
CA SER A 185 33.16 36.32 -32.07
C SER A 185 34.07 37.54 -32.21
N PRO A 186 34.45 37.96 -33.44
CA PRO A 186 35.29 39.12 -33.63
C PRO A 186 34.57 40.34 -33.03
N LYS A 187 35.19 40.95 -32.01
CA LYS A 187 34.79 42.28 -31.57
C LYS A 187 34.84 43.18 -32.80
N ASP A 188 33.73 43.85 -33.06
CA ASP A 188 33.50 44.80 -34.14
C ASP A 188 34.80 45.42 -34.68
N LYS A 189 35.13 45.09 -35.94
CA LYS A 189 35.98 45.97 -36.72
C LYS A 189 35.22 47.31 -36.82
N PRO A 190 35.82 48.44 -36.44
CA PRO A 190 35.17 49.72 -36.66
C PRO A 190 34.91 49.86 -38.15
N HIS A 191 33.67 50.17 -38.52
CA HIS A 191 33.30 50.65 -39.85
C HIS A 191 34.03 51.99 -40.07
N SER A 192 35.31 51.95 -40.43
CA SER A 192 35.89 52.96 -41.29
C SER A 192 35.51 52.60 -42.72
N ASP A 193 35.29 53.62 -43.53
CA ASP A 193 35.07 53.56 -44.97
C ASP A 193 33.61 53.36 -45.38
N LEU A 194 32.87 54.49 -45.40
CA LEU A 194 31.96 54.87 -46.50
C LEU A 194 31.38 56.27 -46.23
N VAL A 195 32.22 57.31 -46.31
CA VAL A 195 31.79 58.65 -46.76
C VAL A 195 32.93 59.22 -47.60
N LYS A 196 32.77 59.13 -48.92
CA LYS A 196 33.45 59.99 -49.90
C LYS A 196 32.41 60.97 -50.43
#